data_AF-A0A5N9G1J5-F1
#
_entry.id   AF-A0A5N9G1J5-F1
#
_cell.length_a   1.000
_cell.length_b   1.000
_cell.length_c   1.000
_cell.angle_alpha   90.00
_cell.angle_beta   90.00
_cell.angle_gamma   90.00
#
_symmetry.space_group_name_H-M   'P 1'
#
loop_
_entity.id
_entity.type
_entity.pdbx_description
1 polymer ?
#
loop_
_entity_poly.entity_id
_entity_poly.type
_entity_poly.pdbx_seq_one_letter_code
_entity_poly.pdbx_strand_id
1 'polypeptide(L)'
;MDTTDDHAHENRSILHNSGPLKNINGNGNHPNEPESPTNRKKLILSIRESNNTTNDQMLLDDIKRLLLSASGNDEVGLEIETESSVVVMEWPPVKINATPELESKLSALVGSTGKVTIQSLMF
;
A
#
# COMPACT_ATOMS: atom_id res chain seq x y z
N MET A 1 -10.63 28.66 -73.48
CA MET A 1 -9.50 28.07 -72.73
C MET A 1 -10.00 27.99 -71.30
N ASP A 2 -10.20 26.86 -70.66
CA ASP A 2 -9.86 25.47 -70.97
C ASP A 2 -10.76 24.56 -70.11
N THR A 3 -10.74 23.27 -70.40
CA THR A 3 -11.62 22.20 -69.90
C THR A 3 -11.17 21.67 -68.51
N THR A 4 -11.96 20.74 -67.96
CA THR A 4 -11.51 19.55 -67.18
C THR A 4 -11.69 19.73 -65.66
N ASP A 5 -12.62 19.09 -64.94
CA ASP A 5 -12.89 17.65 -64.68
C ASP A 5 -12.53 17.31 -63.23
N ASP A 6 -13.14 16.21 -62.75
CA ASP A 6 -12.71 15.34 -61.65
C ASP A 6 -13.02 15.71 -60.18
N HIS A 7 -14.22 15.31 -59.77
CA HIS A 7 -14.47 14.16 -58.88
C HIS A 7 -13.42 13.86 -57.78
N ALA A 8 -13.85 13.86 -56.50
CA ALA A 8 -13.76 12.68 -55.62
C ALA A 8 -14.11 13.02 -54.15
N HIS A 9 -15.21 12.42 -53.70
CA HIS A 9 -15.50 11.93 -52.34
C HIS A 9 -14.67 12.45 -51.15
N GLU A 10 -15.21 13.42 -50.42
CA GLU A 10 -14.84 13.65 -49.02
C GLU A 10 -15.50 12.58 -48.13
N ASN A 11 -14.73 11.56 -47.76
CA ASN A 11 -15.05 10.67 -46.66
C ASN A 11 -14.11 10.96 -45.48
N ARG A 12 -14.69 11.63 -44.47
CA ARG A 12 -14.55 11.35 -43.04
C ARG A 12 -13.14 11.29 -42.45
N SER A 13 -12.85 12.21 -41.51
CA SER A 13 -12.77 11.89 -40.06
C SER A 13 -11.77 12.77 -39.30
N ILE A 14 -12.28 13.30 -38.18
CA ILE A 14 -11.60 13.58 -36.90
C ILE A 14 -10.79 14.89 -36.82
N LEU A 15 -11.42 15.82 -36.10
CA LEU A 15 -10.84 16.98 -35.44
C LEU A 15 -9.60 16.59 -34.61
N HIS A 16 -8.43 17.07 -35.00
CA HIS A 16 -7.30 17.26 -34.06
C HIS A 16 -7.08 18.76 -33.92
N ASN A 17 -7.63 19.34 -32.86
CA ASN A 17 -7.36 20.71 -32.48
C ASN A 17 -5.97 20.77 -31.82
N SER A 18 -4.96 21.14 -32.60
CA SER A 18 -3.60 21.43 -32.11
C SER A 18 -3.58 22.86 -31.56
N GLY A 19 -3.51 23.00 -30.23
CA GLY A 19 -3.14 24.26 -29.57
C GLY A 19 -1.63 24.48 -29.57
N PRO A 20 -1.12 25.73 -29.47
CA PRO A 20 0.29 26.03 -29.66
C PRO A 20 1.17 25.58 -28.50
N LEU A 21 2.28 24.92 -28.84
CA LEU A 21 3.42 24.66 -27.95
C LEU A 21 3.92 25.96 -27.30
N LYS A 22 3.90 26.02 -25.96
CA LYS A 22 4.66 27.01 -25.18
C LYS A 22 5.81 26.30 -24.47
N ASN A 23 7.00 26.61 -24.95
CA ASN A 23 8.32 26.32 -24.38
C ASN A 23 8.33 26.49 -22.85
N ILE A 24 8.53 25.40 -22.12
CA ILE A 24 8.87 25.42 -20.69
C ILE A 24 10.37 25.28 -20.55
N ASN A 25 11.03 26.43 -20.33
CA ASN A 25 12.39 26.48 -19.81
C ASN A 25 12.44 25.70 -18.49
N GLY A 26 13.24 24.64 -18.47
CA GLY A 26 13.56 23.87 -17.27
C GLY A 26 14.33 24.71 -16.27
N ASN A 27 13.60 25.35 -15.35
CA ASN A 27 14.14 25.84 -14.10
C ASN A 27 13.85 24.77 -13.03
N GLY A 28 14.76 23.81 -12.92
CA GLY A 28 14.73 22.75 -11.91
C GLY A 28 15.00 23.30 -10.51
N ASN A 29 14.00 24.00 -9.96
CA ASN A 29 13.89 24.25 -8.53
C ASN A 29 12.74 23.39 -8.02
N HIS A 30 12.96 22.08 -7.92
CA HIS A 30 12.23 21.31 -6.93
C HIS A 30 12.93 21.65 -5.62
N PRO A 31 12.34 22.42 -4.69
CA PRO A 31 12.86 22.38 -3.34
C PRO A 31 12.81 20.91 -2.95
N ASN A 32 13.97 20.35 -2.59
CA ASN A 32 14.01 19.15 -1.79
C ASN A 32 13.23 19.52 -0.51
N GLU A 33 11.91 19.31 -0.52
CA GLU A 33 11.17 19.18 0.70
C GLU A 33 11.96 18.13 1.49
N PRO A 34 12.52 18.48 2.65
CA PRO A 34 13.03 17.44 3.52
C PRO A 34 11.81 16.54 3.74
N GLU A 35 11.88 15.32 3.21
CA GLU A 35 10.94 14.27 3.54
C GLU A 35 10.75 14.32 5.05
N SER A 36 9.61 14.88 5.45
CA SER A 36 9.32 15.22 6.84
C SER A 36 9.66 13.98 7.64
N PRO A 37 10.40 14.06 8.76
CA PRO A 37 10.93 12.90 9.46
C PRO A 37 9.81 11.89 9.56
N THR A 38 9.85 10.88 8.68
CA THR A 38 8.64 10.08 8.42
C THR A 38 8.42 9.40 9.74
N ASN A 39 7.37 9.73 10.48
CA ASN A 39 7.13 9.14 11.80
C ASN A 39 6.79 7.67 11.54
N ARG A 40 7.83 6.85 11.33
CA ARG A 40 7.68 5.46 10.93
C ARG A 40 7.10 4.78 12.12
N LYS A 41 6.13 3.95 11.84
CA LYS A 41 5.50 3.14 12.86
C LYS A 41 5.88 1.69 12.63
N LYS A 42 5.71 0.92 13.68
CA LYS A 42 5.76 -0.52 13.62
C LYS A 42 4.48 -1.05 14.23
N LEU A 43 3.75 -1.86 13.46
CA LEU A 43 2.61 -2.58 13.96
C LEU A 43 3.11 -3.91 14.55
N ILE A 44 2.91 -4.09 15.84
CA ILE A 44 3.24 -5.34 16.54
C ILE A 44 1.97 -6.15 16.70
N LEU A 45 1.98 -7.33 16.12
CA LEU A 45 0.95 -8.33 16.23
C LEU A 45 1.45 -9.44 17.15
N SER A 46 0.84 -9.56 18.32
CA SER A 46 1.12 -10.64 19.26
C SER A 46 -0.04 -11.62 19.26
N ILE A 47 0.19 -12.89 18.91
CA ILE A 47 -0.82 -13.94 18.87
C ILE A 47 -0.40 -15.12 19.73
N ARG A 48 -1.36 -15.81 20.33
CA ARG A 48 -1.14 -17.07 21.02
C ARG A 48 -1.54 -18.22 20.12
N GLU A 49 -0.61 -19.15 19.93
CA GLU A 49 -0.87 -20.42 19.23
C GLU A 49 -1.96 -21.21 19.97
N SER A 50 -2.84 -21.85 19.21
CA SER A 50 -3.90 -22.69 19.77
C SER A 50 -3.65 -24.16 19.52
N ASN A 51 -4.47 -25.01 20.13
CA ASN A 51 -4.40 -26.45 19.92
C ASN A 51 -5.02 -26.89 18.58
N ASN A 52 -5.43 -25.93 17.73
CA ASN A 52 -6.02 -26.18 16.42
C ASN A 52 -5.25 -25.43 15.33
N THR A 53 -4.25 -26.12 14.77
CA THR A 53 -3.40 -25.61 13.70
C THR A 53 -4.18 -25.11 12.48
N THR A 54 -5.32 -25.72 12.14
CA THR A 54 -6.14 -25.28 11.01
C THR A 54 -6.72 -23.89 11.24
N ASN A 55 -7.23 -23.63 12.44
CA ASN A 55 -7.75 -22.31 12.80
C ASN A 55 -6.65 -21.26 12.83
N ASP A 56 -5.47 -21.61 13.35
CA ASP A 56 -4.33 -20.70 13.43
C ASP A 56 -3.82 -20.32 12.03
N GLN A 57 -3.77 -21.28 11.10
CA GLN A 57 -3.43 -21.02 9.70
C GLN A 57 -4.47 -20.12 9.01
N MET A 58 -5.77 -20.37 9.22
CA MET A 58 -6.82 -19.51 8.68
C MET A 58 -6.72 -18.07 9.21
N LEU A 59 -6.46 -17.91 10.51
CA LEU A 59 -6.26 -16.61 11.14
C LEU A 59 -5.05 -15.88 10.53
N LEU A 60 -3.91 -16.57 10.40
CA LEU A 60 -2.71 -15.99 9.79
C LEU A 60 -2.94 -15.57 8.33
N ASP A 61 -3.69 -16.36 7.56
CA ASP A 61 -4.04 -16.02 6.18
C ASP A 61 -4.93 -14.78 6.09
N ASP A 62 -5.93 -14.65 6.97
CA ASP A 62 -6.81 -13.48 7.00
C ASP A 62 -6.06 -12.23 7.47
N ILE A 63 -5.19 -12.36 8.47
CA ILE A 63 -4.29 -11.28 8.91
C ILE A 63 -3.41 -10.83 7.74
N LYS A 64 -2.78 -11.78 7.05
CA LYS A 64 -1.92 -11.51 5.90
C LYS A 64 -2.67 -10.76 4.80
N ARG A 65 -3.89 -11.19 4.46
CA ARG A 65 -4.74 -10.50 3.47
C ARG A 65 -5.02 -9.06 3.88
N LEU A 66 -5.35 -8.84 5.15
CA LEU A 66 -5.63 -7.51 5.67
C LEU A 66 -4.38 -6.62 5.64
N LEU A 67 -3.21 -7.13 6.03
CA LEU A 67 -1.94 -6.40 5.95
C LEU A 67 -1.58 -6.04 4.50
N LEU A 68 -1.73 -6.96 3.56
CA LEU A 68 -1.49 -6.71 2.14
C LEU A 68 -2.44 -5.66 1.55
N SER A 69 -3.66 -5.56 2.07
CA SER A 69 -4.63 -4.53 1.64
C SER A 69 -4.27 -3.12 2.13
N ALA A 70 -3.46 -3.00 3.18
CA ALA A 70 -3.11 -1.74 3.83
C ALA A 70 -1.68 -1.31 3.51
N SER A 71 -1.32 -1.26 2.22
CA SER A 71 0.05 -0.95 1.76
C SER A 71 0.56 0.41 2.26
N GLY A 72 1.83 0.46 2.65
CA GLY A 72 2.51 1.69 3.10
C GLY A 72 4.01 1.49 3.32
N ASN A 73 4.60 2.25 4.24
CA ASN A 73 6.05 2.26 4.52
C ASN A 73 6.42 1.79 5.94
N ASP A 74 5.43 1.48 6.76
CA ASP A 74 5.60 1.02 8.14
C ASP A 74 5.87 -0.48 8.20
N GLU A 75 6.49 -0.90 9.29
CA GLU A 75 6.92 -2.29 9.50
C GLU A 75 5.89 -3.10 10.28
N VAL A 76 5.94 -4.42 10.11
CA VAL A 76 5.13 -5.37 10.87
C VAL A 76 6.06 -6.30 11.65
N GLY A 77 5.88 -6.32 12.97
CA GLY A 77 6.44 -7.34 13.85
C GLY A 77 5.37 -8.37 14.20
N LEU A 78 5.78 -9.64 14.24
CA LEU A 78 4.96 -10.75 14.67
C LEU A 78 5.59 -11.40 15.90
N GLU A 79 4.79 -11.57 16.93
CA GLU A 79 5.13 -12.29 18.15
C GLU A 79 4.14 -13.46 18.29
N ILE A 80 4.66 -14.68 18.37
CA ILE A 80 3.85 -15.88 18.55
C ILE A 80 4.19 -16.49 19.91
N GLU A 81 3.23 -16.52 20.81
CA GLU A 81 3.30 -17.25 22.08
C GLU A 81 2.87 -18.70 21.84
N THR A 82 3.83 -19.62 21.91
CA THR A 82 3.61 -21.07 21.86
C THR A 82 3.59 -21.64 23.28
N GLU A 83 3.25 -22.93 23.46
CA GLU A 83 3.29 -23.58 24.78
C GLU A 83 4.68 -23.57 25.44
N SER A 84 5.75 -23.53 24.63
CA SER A 84 7.13 -23.73 25.10
C SER A 84 8.01 -22.49 25.02
N SER A 85 7.63 -21.50 24.21
CA SER A 85 8.46 -20.33 23.91
C SER A 85 7.68 -19.20 23.24
N VAL A 86 8.25 -17.99 23.26
CA VAL A 86 7.78 -16.86 22.47
C VAL A 86 8.71 -16.65 21.28
N VAL A 87 8.17 -16.68 20.08
CA VAL A 87 8.90 -16.44 18.83
C VAL A 87 8.61 -15.03 18.35
N VAL A 88 9.64 -14.21 18.20
CA VAL A 88 9.52 -12.84 17.69
C VAL A 88 10.23 -12.74 16.35
N MET A 89 9.54 -12.23 15.34
CA MET A 89 10.08 -12.03 14.00
C MET A 89 9.52 -10.77 13.36
N GLU A 90 10.28 -10.22 12.42
CA GLU A 90 9.71 -9.26 11.47
C GLU A 90 8.97 -10.04 10.39
N TRP A 91 7.95 -9.42 9.78
CA TRP A 91 7.21 -10.02 8.67
C TRP A 91 7.63 -9.42 7.32
N PRO A 92 8.80 -9.76 6.77
CA PRO A 92 9.20 -9.31 5.44
C PRO A 92 8.49 -10.10 4.34
N PRO A 93 8.26 -9.51 3.15
CA PRO A 93 8.55 -8.12 2.77
C PRO A 93 7.34 -7.17 3.00
N VAL A 94 6.43 -7.49 3.93
CA VAL A 94 5.17 -6.74 4.08
C VAL A 94 5.43 -5.36 4.67
N LYS A 95 5.04 -4.32 3.93
CA LYS A 95 5.06 -2.92 4.38
C LYS A 95 3.64 -2.37 4.37
N ILE A 96 3.26 -1.73 5.47
CA ILE A 96 1.87 -1.29 5.68
C ILE A 96 1.78 0.20 5.98
N ASN A 97 0.58 0.74 6.01
CA ASN A 97 0.29 2.01 6.65
C ASN A 97 -0.33 1.73 8.02
N ALA A 98 0.42 1.93 9.10
CA ALA A 98 -0.03 1.65 10.46
C ALA A 98 -1.00 2.75 10.93
N THR A 99 -2.28 2.53 10.65
CA THR A 99 -3.39 3.40 11.06
C THR A 99 -4.19 2.79 12.23
N PRO A 100 -4.82 3.63 13.08
CA PRO A 100 -5.70 3.13 14.14
C PRO A 100 -6.86 2.25 13.63
N GLU A 101 -7.31 2.50 12.39
CA GLU A 101 -8.34 1.68 11.73
C GLU A 101 -7.83 0.27 11.45
N LEU A 102 -6.60 0.14 10.93
CA LEU A 102 -5.98 -1.16 10.67
C LEU A 102 -5.74 -1.93 11.98
N GLU A 103 -5.26 -1.24 13.01
CA GLU A 103 -5.11 -1.81 14.37
C GLU A 103 -6.44 -2.33 14.91
N SER A 104 -7.53 -1.56 14.74
CA SER A 104 -8.87 -1.97 15.20
C SER A 104 -9.38 -3.19 14.43
N LYS A 105 -9.22 -3.20 13.10
CA LYS A 105 -9.62 -4.34 12.24
C LYS A 105 -8.84 -5.60 12.58
N LEU A 106 -7.52 -5.48 12.74
CA LEU A 106 -6.68 -6.60 13.15
C LEU A 106 -7.05 -7.06 14.55
N SER A 107 -7.23 -6.16 15.52
CA SER A 107 -7.65 -6.50 16.89
C SER A 107 -8.97 -7.26 16.92
N ALA A 108 -9.93 -6.88 16.08
CA ALA A 108 -11.20 -7.60 15.95
C ALA A 108 -11.01 -9.00 15.35
N LEU A 109 -10.04 -9.17 14.45
CA LEU A 109 -9.71 -10.44 13.80
C LEU A 109 -8.97 -11.40 14.75
N VAL A 110 -7.98 -10.91 15.50
CA VAL A 110 -7.28 -11.73 16.51
C VAL A 110 -8.15 -12.00 17.74
N GLY A 111 -9.07 -11.09 18.06
CA GLY A 111 -9.98 -11.25 19.18
C GLY A 111 -9.23 -11.45 20.51
N SER A 112 -9.63 -12.46 21.28
CA SER A 112 -9.04 -12.76 22.58
C SER A 112 -7.76 -13.60 22.53
N THR A 113 -7.36 -14.08 21.35
CA THR A 113 -6.15 -14.90 21.20
C THR A 113 -4.89 -14.07 21.00
N GLY A 114 -5.01 -12.75 20.88
CA GLY A 114 -3.87 -11.88 20.67
C GLY A 114 -4.13 -10.41 20.96
N LYS A 115 -3.14 -9.60 20.59
CA LYS A 115 -3.13 -8.16 20.77
C LYS A 115 -2.45 -7.52 19.57
N VAL A 116 -2.94 -6.36 19.18
CA VAL A 116 -2.31 -5.52 18.15
C VAL A 116 -1.95 -4.20 18.78
N THR A 117 -0.77 -3.68 18.48
CA THR A 117 -0.34 -2.35 18.93
C THR A 117 0.43 -1.64 17.86
N ILE A 118 0.23 -0.34 17.73
CA ILE A 118 1.06 0.52 16.89
C ILE A 118 2.09 1.23 17.77
N GLN A 119 3.36 1.06 17.43
CA GLN A 119 4.48 1.73 18.08
C GLN A 119 5.04 2.79 17.13
N SER A 120 5.25 4.01 17.64
CA SER A 120 5.96 5.06 16.91
C SER A 120 7.46 4.84 17.07
N LEU A 121 8.17 4.75 15.96
CA LEU A 121 9.62 4.74 15.93
C LEU A 121 10.06 6.21 15.86
N MET A 122 10.35 6.80 17.02
CA MET A 122 11.06 8.08 17.08
C MET A 122 12.54 7.80 16.79
N PHE A 123 13.07 8.40 15.73
CA PHE A 123 14.52 8.45 15.45
C PHE A 123 15.07 9.82 15.79
#